data_AF-A0A5C7MZW4-F1
#
_entry.id   AF-A0A5C7MZW4-F1
#
_cell.length_a   1.000
_cell.length_b   1.000
_cell.length_c   1.000
_cell.angle_alpha   90.00
_cell.angle_beta   90.00
_cell.angle_gamma   90.00
#
_symmetry.space_group_name_H-M   'P 1'
#
loop_
_entity.id
_entity.type
_entity.pdbx_description
1 polymer ?
#
loop_
_entity_poly.entity_id
_entity_poly.type
_entity_poly.pdbx_seq_one_letter_code
_entity_poly.pdbx_strand_id
1 'polypeptide(L)'
;MELRTYTLTDAAALASYVSDFWPRHIRTLRKYGITVRGVWTDPESSEPRVIALVDYAGGDPRRLAESYRASDDFVEDHRHFDTSLIVATHMQTLQPIASSPLQ
;
A
#
# COMPACT_ATOMS: atom_id res chain seq x y z
N MET A 1 2.75 -12.70 3.02
CA MET A 1 2.02 -11.48 2.59
C MET A 1 2.19 -10.40 3.65
N GLU A 2 1.77 -9.18 3.37
CA GLU A 2 1.81 -8.08 4.34
C GLU A 2 0.50 -7.28 4.29
N LEU A 3 -0.06 -7.00 5.46
CA LEU A 3 -1.15 -6.04 5.62
C LEU A 3 -0.55 -4.69 5.97
N ARG A 4 -0.88 -3.68 5.18
CA ARG A 4 -0.43 -2.30 5.41
C ARG A 4 -1.63 -1.43 5.74
N THR A 5 -1.56 -0.70 6.84
CA THR A 5 -2.56 0.30 7.20
C THR A 5 -1.92 1.67 7.19
N TYR A 6 -2.52 2.59 6.44
CA TYR A 6 -2.11 3.98 6.34
C TYR A 6 -3.22 4.83 6.95
N THR A 7 -2.93 5.54 8.04
CA THR A 7 -3.84 6.51 8.64
C THR A 7 -3.54 7.89 8.08
N LEU A 8 -4.58 8.60 7.65
CA LEU A 8 -4.53 9.91 7.04
C LEU A 8 -4.99 10.99 8.02
N THR A 9 -4.62 12.24 7.75
CA THR A 9 -4.99 13.40 8.59
C THR A 9 -6.50 13.59 8.72
N ASP A 10 -7.23 13.42 7.61
CA ASP A 10 -8.66 13.73 7.50
C ASP A 10 -9.30 12.98 6.31
N ALA A 11 -10.62 13.16 6.15
CA ALA A 11 -11.39 12.53 5.09
C ALA A 11 -11.03 13.02 3.67
N ALA A 12 -10.57 14.26 3.51
CA ALA A 12 -10.16 14.78 2.21
C ALA A 12 -8.81 14.19 1.79
N ALA A 13 -7.87 14.06 2.73
CA ALA A 13 -6.62 13.33 2.54
C ALA A 13 -6.89 11.87 2.15
N LEU A 14 -7.81 11.18 2.85
CA LEU A 14 -8.23 9.83 2.49
C LEU A 14 -8.80 9.75 1.07
N ALA A 15 -9.70 10.67 0.71
CA ALA A 15 -10.31 10.69 -0.61
C ALA A 15 -9.27 10.83 -1.73
N SER A 16 -8.36 11.80 -1.61
CA SER A 16 -7.28 12.01 -2.59
C SER A 16 -6.30 10.83 -2.67
N TYR A 17 -5.96 10.23 -1.52
CA TYR A 17 -5.08 9.06 -1.47
C TYR A 17 -5.70 7.87 -2.22
N VAL A 18 -7.01 7.66 -2.09
CA VAL A 18 -7.73 6.58 -2.76
C VAL A 18 -8.00 6.87 -4.24
N SER A 19 -8.38 8.09 -4.62
CA SER A 19 -8.73 8.42 -6.00
C SER A 19 -7.52 8.60 -6.90
N ASP A 20 -6.44 9.16 -6.38
CA ASP A 20 -5.34 9.65 -7.21
C ASP A 20 -4.07 8.82 -7.04
N PHE A 21 -3.71 8.48 -5.79
CA PHE A 21 -2.46 7.78 -5.49
C PHE A 21 -2.56 6.28 -5.73
N TRP A 22 -3.49 5.59 -5.05
CA TRP A 22 -3.59 4.12 -5.10
C TRP A 22 -3.75 3.51 -6.50
N PRO A 23 -4.59 4.04 -7.41
CA PRO A 23 -4.75 3.45 -8.74
C PRO A 23 -3.46 3.46 -9.57
N ARG A 24 -2.60 4.46 -9.39
CA ARG A 24 -1.26 4.49 -9.98
C ARG A 24 -0.30 3.56 -9.22
N HIS A 25 -0.28 3.66 -7.89
CA HIS A 25 0.59 2.87 -7.03
C HIS A 25 0.45 1.36 -7.27
N ILE A 26 -0.77 0.84 -7.41
CA ILE A 26 -1.04 -0.57 -7.71
C ILE A 26 -0.35 -1.02 -9.01
N ARG A 27 -0.44 -0.19 -10.06
CA ARG A 27 0.16 -0.50 -11.37
C ARG A 27 1.68 -0.43 -11.31
N THR A 28 2.21 0.57 -10.59
CA THR A 28 3.64 0.77 -10.41
C THR A 28 4.27 -0.37 -9.63
N LEU A 29 3.74 -0.72 -8.45
CA LEU A 29 4.25 -1.80 -7.61
C LEU A 29 4.34 -3.14 -8.35
N ARG A 30 3.36 -3.43 -9.23
CA ARG A 30 3.39 -4.64 -10.06
C ARG A 30 4.64 -4.74 -10.94
N LYS A 31 5.17 -3.62 -11.45
CA LYS A 31 6.42 -3.60 -12.23
C LYS A 31 7.63 -4.07 -11.41
N TYR A 32 7.58 -3.92 -10.09
CA TYR A 32 8.65 -4.26 -9.15
C TYR A 32 8.41 -5.60 -8.43
N GLY A 33 7.52 -6.46 -8.96
CA GLY A 33 7.24 -7.77 -8.38
C GLY A 33 6.39 -7.73 -7.11
N ILE A 34 5.80 -6.57 -6.78
CA ILE A 34 4.93 -6.38 -5.62
C ILE A 34 3.48 -6.37 -6.11
N THR A 35 2.70 -7.38 -5.71
CA THR A 35 1.29 -7.50 -6.10
C THR A 35 0.39 -6.98 -4.99
N VAL A 36 -0.41 -5.96 -5.29
CA VAL A 36 -1.51 -5.55 -4.40
C VAL A 36 -2.70 -6.48 -4.64
N ARG A 37 -3.05 -7.27 -3.63
CA ARG A 37 -4.17 -8.23 -3.67
C ARG A 37 -5.52 -7.55 -3.41
N GLY A 38 -5.52 -6.46 -2.66
CA GLY A 38 -6.70 -5.64 -2.42
C GLY A 38 -6.37 -4.39 -1.62
N VAL A 39 -7.23 -3.38 -1.74
CA VAL A 39 -7.15 -2.09 -1.04
C VAL A 39 -8.56 -1.73 -0.58
N TRP A 40 -8.69 -1.34 0.67
CA TRP A 40 -9.98 -1.02 1.32
C TRP A 40 -9.84 0.26 2.13
N THR A 41 -10.97 0.95 2.31
CA THR A 41 -11.14 1.99 3.33
C THR A 41 -11.96 1.43 4.49
N ASP A 42 -11.79 1.97 5.69
CA ASP A 42 -12.56 1.60 6.88
C ASP A 42 -13.56 2.72 7.24
N PRO A 43 -14.78 2.71 6.68
CA PRO A 43 -15.73 3.82 6.83
C PRO A 43 -16.29 3.97 8.25
N GLU A 44 -16.26 2.91 9.05
CA GLU A 44 -16.74 2.92 10.44
C GLU A 44 -15.65 3.41 11.42
N SER A 45 -14.44 3.64 10.92
CA SER A 45 -13.34 4.13 11.74
C SER A 45 -13.45 5.63 12.00
N SER A 46 -13.15 6.03 13.23
CA SER A 46 -12.86 7.44 13.57
C SER A 46 -11.55 7.97 12.99
N GLU A 47 -10.67 7.09 12.50
CA GLU A 47 -9.39 7.43 11.88
C GLU A 47 -9.48 7.16 10.38
N PRO A 48 -9.38 8.18 9.51
CA PRO A 48 -9.40 7.99 8.07
C PRO A 48 -8.25 7.09 7.66
N ARG A 49 -8.53 5.90 7.12
CA ARG A 49 -7.47 4.92 6.83
C ARG A 49 -7.69 4.11 5.56
N VAL A 50 -6.57 3.72 4.95
CA VAL A 50 -6.51 2.71 3.89
C VAL A 50 -5.82 1.46 4.42
N ILE A 51 -6.40 0.30 4.12
CA ILE A 51 -5.87 -1.02 4.41
C ILE A 51 -5.53 -1.70 3.08
N ALA A 52 -4.32 -2.18 2.91
CA ALA A 52 -3.86 -2.85 1.69
C ALA A 52 -3.25 -4.21 2.01
N LEU A 53 -3.64 -5.24 1.26
CA LEU A 53 -3.02 -6.56 1.30
C LEU A 53 -2.02 -6.66 0.16
N VAL A 54 -0.75 -6.85 0.51
CA VAL A 54 0.37 -6.90 -0.42
C VAL A 54 1.02 -8.28 -0.41
N ASP A 55 1.41 -8.72 -1.60
CA ASP A 55 2.06 -9.99 -1.85
C ASP A 55 3.36 -9.78 -2.63
N TYR A 56 4.37 -10.55 -2.28
CA TYR A 56 5.73 -10.49 -2.82
C TYR A 56 6.08 -11.73 -3.66
N ALA A 57 5.12 -12.66 -3.85
CA ALA A 57 5.29 -13.87 -4.67
C ALA A 57 6.56 -14.69 -4.32
N GLY A 58 6.89 -14.78 -3.03
CA GLY A 58 8.09 -15.47 -2.53
C GLY A 58 9.40 -14.68 -2.63
N GLY A 59 9.39 -13.48 -3.21
CA GLY A 59 10.53 -12.57 -3.17
C GLY A 59 10.74 -11.95 -1.78
N ASP A 60 11.97 -11.47 -1.51
CA ASP A 60 12.29 -10.74 -0.28
C ASP A 60 11.58 -9.37 -0.28
N PRO A 61 10.63 -9.14 0.66
CA PRO A 61 9.89 -7.89 0.75
C PRO A 61 10.78 -6.64 0.82
N ARG A 62 11.91 -6.72 1.55
CA ARG A 62 12.80 -5.57 1.74
C ARG A 62 13.49 -5.21 0.44
N ARG A 63 14.07 -6.20 -0.24
CA ARG A 63 14.76 -6.01 -1.52
C ARG A 63 13.84 -5.48 -2.61
N LEU A 64 12.60 -5.98 -2.70
CA LEU A 64 11.63 -5.49 -3.68
C LEU A 64 11.20 -4.05 -3.37
N ALA A 65 10.95 -3.74 -2.09
CA ALA A 65 10.63 -2.38 -1.67
C ALA A 65 11.79 -1.40 -1.90
N GLU A 66 13.03 -1.82 -1.68
CA GLU A 66 14.24 -1.03 -1.99
C GLU A 66 14.39 -0.76 -3.49
N SER A 67 14.18 -1.79 -4.33
CA SER A 67 14.19 -1.64 -5.79
C SER A 67 13.18 -0.60 -6.27
N TYR A 68 11.94 -0.65 -5.75
CA TYR A 68 10.94 0.37 -6.02
C TYR A 68 11.38 1.75 -5.52
N ARG A 69 11.80 1.87 -4.25
CA ARG A 69 12.21 3.17 -3.66
C ARG A 69 13.38 3.85 -4.39
N ALA A 70 14.27 3.08 -5.01
CA ALA A 70 15.41 3.62 -5.76
C ALA A 70 15.07 4.04 -7.21
N SER A 71 13.82 3.89 -7.65
CA SER A 71 13.41 4.10 -9.04
C SER A 71 12.84 5.49 -9.31
N ASP A 72 12.89 5.91 -10.58
CA ASP A 72 12.17 7.11 -11.05
C ASP A 72 10.65 6.96 -10.93
N ASP A 73 10.14 5.72 -11.04
CA ASP A 73 8.73 5.42 -10.82
C ASP A 73 8.31 5.79 -9.40
N PHE A 74 9.15 5.61 -8.37
CA PHE A 74 8.84 6.04 -6.99
C PHE A 74 8.67 7.55 -6.91
N VAL A 75 9.59 8.31 -7.52
CA VAL A 75 9.52 9.77 -7.56
C VAL A 75 8.23 10.22 -8.25
N GLU A 76 7.89 9.62 -9.40
CA GLU A 76 6.67 9.94 -10.14
C GLU A 76 5.41 9.58 -9.37
N ASP A 77 5.40 8.44 -8.68
CA ASP A 77 4.24 7.98 -7.94
C ASP A 77 3.89 8.90 -6.77
N HIS A 78 4.90 9.49 -6.14
CA HIS A 78 4.77 10.39 -4.98
C HIS A 78 4.73 11.87 -5.36
N ARG A 79 5.09 12.27 -6.59
CA ARG A 79 5.14 13.68 -7.03
C ARG A 79 3.84 14.45 -6.80
N HIS A 80 2.70 13.76 -6.88
CA HIS A 80 1.36 14.36 -6.83
C HIS A 80 0.62 14.10 -5.50
N PHE A 81 1.30 13.56 -4.49
CA PHE A 81 0.69 13.30 -3.20
C PHE A 81 1.61 13.79 -2.07
N ASP A 82 1.09 14.62 -1.19
CA ASP A 82 1.82 15.05 0.00
C ASP A 82 1.86 13.91 1.02
N THR A 83 3.04 13.28 1.15
CA THR A 83 3.24 12.16 2.09
C THR A 83 3.05 12.55 3.55
N SER A 84 3.11 13.84 3.89
CA SER A 84 2.84 14.30 5.27
C SER A 84 1.38 14.12 5.69
N LEU A 85 0.48 13.90 4.73
CA LEU A 85 -0.92 13.56 4.98
C LEU A 85 -1.09 12.14 5.54
N ILE A 86 -0.07 11.27 5.45
CA ILE A 86 -0.05 9.97 6.10
C ILE A 86 0.58 10.14 7.50
N VAL A 87 -0.26 10.11 8.53
CA VAL A 87 0.16 10.36 9.93
C VAL A 87 0.63 9.09 10.65
N ALA A 88 0.22 7.91 10.18
CA ALA A 88 0.71 6.64 10.70
C ALA A 88 0.75 5.58 9.59
N THR A 89 1.76 4.72 9.65
CA THR A 89 1.85 3.51 8.83
C THR A 89 2.09 2.33 9.75
N HIS A 90 1.22 1.32 9.65
CA HIS A 90 1.39 0.05 10.34
C HIS A 90 1.56 -1.08 9.30
N MET A 91 2.52 -1.95 9.52
CA MET A 91 2.80 -3.09 8.64
C MET A 91 2.79 -4.37 9.47
N GLN A 92 2.04 -5.37 8.98
CA GLN A 92 1.93 -6.66 9.62
C GLN A 92 2.22 -7.78 8.61
N THR A 93 3.26 -8.57 8.87
CA THR A 93 3.53 -9.79 8.10
C THR A 93 2.46 -10.83 8.38
N LEU A 94 1.87 -11.38 7.32
CA LEU A 94 0.86 -12.42 7.37
C LEU A 94 1.41 -13.72 6.79
N GLN A 95 1.25 -14.81 7.55
CA GLN A 95 1.50 -16.18 7.11
C GLN A 95 0.16 -16.85 6.81
N PRO A 96 -0.14 -17.20 5.55
CA PRO A 96 -1.37 -17.95 5.24
C PRO A 96 -1.28 -19.36 5.83
N ILE A 97 -2.41 -19.86 6.34
CA ILE A 97 -2.57 -21.29 6.63
C ILE A 97 -2.67 -22.09 5.33
N ALA A 98 -2.45 -23.41 5.39
CA ALA A 98 -2.43 -24.28 4.23
C ALA A 98 -3.73 -24.30 3.41
N SER A 99 -4.88 -24.00 4.03
CA SER A 99 -6.19 -23.95 3.37
C SER A 99 -6.64 -22.53 2.99
N SER A 100 -5.77 -21.52 3.16
CA SER A 100 -6.10 -20.15 2.76
C SER A 100 -6.35 -20.09 1.24
N PRO A 101 -7.43 -19.44 0.77
CA PRO A 101 -7.70 -19.29 -0.66
C PRO A 101 -6.74 -18.32 -1.35
N LEU A 102 -6.10 -17.44 -0.57
CA LEU A 102 -4.99 -16.59 -1.02
C LEU A 102 -3.69 -17.24 -0.54
N GLN A 103 -3.01 -17.93 -1.46
CA GLN A 103 -1.64 -18.44 -1.32
C GLN A 103 -0.68 -17.64 -2.19
#